data_AF-A0A3R7XYD6-F1
#
_entry.id   AF-A0A3R7XYD6-F1
#
_cell.length_a   1.000
_cell.length_b   1.000
_cell.length_c   1.000
_cell.angle_alpha   90.00
_cell.angle_beta   90.00
_cell.angle_gamma   90.00
#
_symmetry.space_group_name_H-M   'P 1'
#
loop_
_entity.id
_entity.type
_entity.pdbx_description
1 polymer ?
#
loop_
_entity_poly.entity_id
_entity_poly.type
_entity_poly.pdbx_seq_one_letter_code
_entity_poly.pdbx_strand_id
1 'polypeptide(L)'
;MVAARSQVLTLYKRILTLHRHKLTPHMRVLGDQYVRDEFKRHKSAESKFVPLFLREWEEYATVMDQKKDRFGQELSAEDQKLLDNEQKMKLQSLQDAAKKVGETIKCKLESLDICIARISVVTHQPKMREIDYDLHRARTVLIKIGTEIVHSPEGLLAMGQIGNIVEQIAALHMRGHNIILVSSGSVSIGKMVLHRQYLLSGSMQSHLGGQVDDNAQFDEKACAAAGQSGLQSLYEMLFAQYHLACSQVLASDADFREPQVRSNLQRTVRALLDVGIIPVINENDIITRRTTPLITENKIAWDNDSLAALFAQEMMVDLMVLLTDVDGIYTGTTNDRKLILRFQRGDKQIIAPESRVGTIGQIDKLHSCIRAVDSGAVRAAVVAKAEQGVLLRILNGERVGTLFVANGERIGDAEAEKQHIDPLYSGIAPRDRRTISKL
;
A
#
# COMPACT_ATOMS: atom_id res chain seq x y z
N MET A 1 -3.56 -26.47 -43.87
CA MET A 1 -3.82 -25.83 -42.56
C MET A 1 -3.75 -26.78 -41.36
N VAL A 2 -4.20 -28.05 -41.45
CA VAL A 2 -4.19 -28.97 -40.29
C VAL A 2 -2.77 -29.39 -39.86
N ALA A 3 -1.86 -29.65 -40.81
CA ALA A 3 -0.49 -30.08 -40.53
C ALA A 3 0.40 -29.04 -39.83
N ALA A 4 0.18 -27.74 -40.10
CA ALA A 4 0.93 -26.67 -39.44
C ALA A 4 0.52 -26.52 -37.95
N ARG A 5 -0.75 -26.78 -37.63
CA ARG A 5 -1.28 -26.62 -36.28
C ARG A 5 -0.78 -27.71 -35.32
N SER A 6 -0.58 -28.94 -35.81
CA SER A 6 0.02 -30.01 -35.01
C SER A 6 1.50 -29.74 -34.73
N GLN A 7 2.25 -29.25 -35.72
CA GLN A 7 3.66 -28.88 -35.56
C GLN A 7 3.87 -27.76 -34.53
N VAL A 8 3.05 -26.70 -34.59
CA VAL A 8 3.08 -25.60 -33.61
C VAL A 8 2.82 -26.10 -32.19
N LEU A 9 1.83 -26.99 -32.00
CA LEU A 9 1.51 -27.54 -30.68
C LEU A 9 2.61 -28.46 -30.14
N THR A 10 3.28 -29.21 -31.01
CA THR A 10 4.42 -30.06 -30.63
C THR A 10 5.61 -29.21 -30.20
N LEU A 11 5.96 -28.16 -30.95
CA LEU A 11 7.05 -27.25 -30.62
C LEU A 11 6.78 -26.50 -29.30
N TYR A 12 5.56 -26.00 -29.12
CA TYR A 12 5.12 -25.36 -27.87
C TYR A 12 5.29 -26.27 -26.64
N LYS A 13 4.85 -27.54 -26.74
CA LYS A 13 5.03 -28.52 -25.65
C LYS A 13 6.50 -28.82 -25.38
N ARG A 14 7.33 -28.91 -26.43
CA ARG A 14 8.78 -29.15 -26.32
C ARG A 14 9.46 -28.01 -25.54
N ILE A 15 9.15 -26.76 -25.86
CA ILE A 15 9.71 -25.58 -25.18
C ILE A 15 9.35 -25.54 -23.69
N LEU A 16 8.08 -25.77 -23.34
CA LEU A 16 7.68 -25.80 -21.93
C LEU A 16 8.32 -26.95 -21.14
N THR A 17 8.59 -28.07 -21.82
CA THR A 17 9.33 -29.18 -21.22
C THR A 17 10.78 -28.77 -20.97
N LEU A 18 11.44 -28.12 -21.94
CA LEU A 18 12.79 -27.58 -21.77
C LEU A 18 12.85 -26.54 -20.64
N HIS A 19 11.89 -25.63 -20.53
CA HIS A 19 11.84 -24.67 -19.42
C HIS A 19 11.76 -25.35 -18.05
N ARG A 20 11.02 -26.47 -17.95
CA ARG A 20 10.90 -27.23 -16.70
C ARG A 20 12.24 -27.84 -16.28
N HIS A 21 13.07 -28.25 -17.23
CA HIS A 21 14.34 -28.94 -16.96
C HIS A 21 15.56 -28.01 -16.93
N LYS A 22 15.53 -26.90 -17.68
CA LYS A 22 16.72 -26.05 -17.95
C LYS A 22 16.67 -24.65 -17.32
N LEU A 23 15.51 -24.18 -16.85
CA LEU A 23 15.36 -22.87 -16.23
C LEU A 23 15.19 -22.96 -14.71
N THR A 24 15.71 -21.94 -14.00
CA THR A 24 15.48 -21.76 -12.57
C THR A 24 13.99 -21.46 -12.29
N PRO A 25 13.48 -21.74 -11.08
CA PRO A 25 12.05 -21.57 -10.78
C PRO A 25 11.50 -20.16 -11.07
N HIS A 26 12.28 -19.10 -10.83
CA HIS A 26 11.88 -17.71 -11.11
C HIS A 26 11.91 -17.40 -12.61
N MET A 27 12.94 -17.84 -13.35
CA MET A 27 13.02 -17.65 -14.81
C MET A 27 11.95 -18.46 -15.55
N ARG A 28 11.53 -19.61 -15.00
CA ARG A 28 10.47 -20.43 -15.56
C ARG A 28 9.11 -19.71 -15.53
N VAL A 29 8.80 -19.00 -14.45
CA VAL A 29 7.53 -18.25 -14.35
C VAL A 29 7.45 -17.18 -15.45
N LEU A 30 8.52 -16.41 -15.63
CA LEU A 30 8.59 -15.36 -16.67
C LEU A 30 8.64 -15.96 -18.08
N GLY A 31 9.46 -17.00 -18.28
CA GLY A 31 9.62 -17.65 -19.58
C GLY A 31 8.36 -18.37 -20.06
N ASP A 32 7.67 -19.11 -19.19
CA ASP A 32 6.43 -19.80 -19.55
C ASP A 32 5.31 -18.82 -19.89
N GLN A 33 5.26 -17.67 -19.19
CA GLN A 33 4.29 -16.62 -19.49
C GLN A 33 4.56 -16.00 -20.86
N TYR A 34 5.82 -15.66 -21.15
CA TYR A 34 6.23 -15.09 -22.44
C TYR A 34 5.92 -16.03 -23.62
N VAL A 35 6.28 -17.32 -23.52
CA VAL A 35 6.01 -18.32 -24.57
C VAL A 35 4.50 -18.48 -24.80
N ARG A 36 3.69 -18.50 -23.72
CA ARG A 36 2.23 -18.59 -23.82
C ARG A 36 1.63 -17.42 -24.58
N ASP A 37 2.10 -16.20 -24.30
CA ASP A 37 1.54 -15.01 -24.90
C ASP A 37 1.94 -14.87 -26.37
N GLU A 38 3.19 -15.20 -26.72
CA GLU A 38 3.66 -15.18 -28.12
C GLU A 38 2.97 -16.23 -29.00
N PHE A 39 2.79 -17.46 -28.53
CA PHE A 39 2.07 -18.50 -29.28
C PHE A 39 0.55 -18.21 -29.38
N LYS A 40 -0.03 -17.49 -28.40
CA LYS A 40 -1.42 -17.02 -28.49
C LYS A 40 -1.59 -15.91 -29.53
N ARG A 41 -0.68 -14.93 -29.57
CA ARG A 41 -0.70 -13.82 -30.53
C ARG A 41 -0.57 -14.31 -31.98
N HIS A 42 0.24 -15.33 -32.22
CA HIS A 42 0.47 -15.89 -33.55
C HIS A 42 -0.52 -17.01 -33.95
N LYS A 43 -1.56 -17.27 -33.13
CA LYS A 43 -2.59 -18.28 -33.42
C LYS A 43 -3.39 -17.99 -34.71
N SER A 44 -3.52 -16.71 -35.08
CA SER A 44 -4.25 -16.24 -36.27
C SER A 44 -3.34 -15.56 -37.31
N ALA A 45 -2.03 -15.80 -37.25
CA ALA A 45 -1.08 -15.17 -38.18
C ALA A 45 -1.27 -15.65 -39.62
N GLU A 46 -0.99 -14.77 -40.60
CA GLU A 46 -1.08 -15.10 -42.02
C GLU A 46 -0.15 -16.26 -42.40
N SER A 47 -0.61 -17.16 -43.28
CA SER A 47 0.08 -18.40 -43.63
C SER A 47 1.51 -18.22 -44.15
N LYS A 48 1.88 -17.02 -44.60
CA LYS A 48 3.22 -16.66 -45.09
C LYS A 48 4.27 -16.49 -43.98
N PHE A 49 3.85 -16.17 -42.75
CA PHE A 49 4.76 -15.92 -41.61
C PHE A 49 4.92 -17.12 -40.67
N VAL A 50 4.01 -18.10 -40.75
CA VAL A 50 4.03 -19.31 -39.90
C VAL A 50 5.35 -20.12 -40.04
N PRO A 51 5.92 -20.31 -41.25
CA PRO A 51 7.18 -21.06 -41.39
C PRO A 51 8.38 -20.35 -40.73
N LEU A 52 8.45 -19.02 -40.86
CA LEU A 52 9.50 -18.21 -40.22
C LEU A 52 9.38 -18.27 -38.70
N PHE A 53 8.17 -18.10 -38.17
CA PHE A 53 7.91 -18.22 -36.74
C PHE A 53 8.34 -19.58 -36.18
N LEU A 54 7.98 -20.68 -36.86
CA LEU A 54 8.38 -22.02 -36.43
C LEU A 54 9.90 -22.21 -36.41
N ARG A 55 10.61 -21.70 -37.42
CA ARG A 55 12.07 -21.80 -37.51
C ARG A 55 12.78 -21.14 -36.33
N GLU A 56 12.42 -19.89 -36.02
CA GLU A 56 13.06 -19.13 -34.93
C GLU A 56 12.83 -19.79 -33.56
N TRP A 57 11.62 -20.33 -33.32
CA TRP A 57 11.31 -21.04 -32.07
C TRP A 57 11.97 -22.43 -31.99
N GLU A 58 12.24 -23.07 -33.12
CA GLU A 58 12.99 -24.32 -33.19
C GLU A 58 14.49 -24.11 -32.94
N GLU A 59 15.04 -23.01 -33.44
CA GLU A 59 16.40 -22.56 -33.10
C GLU A 59 16.52 -22.25 -31.60
N TYR A 60 15.57 -21.51 -31.03
CA TYR A 60 15.51 -21.25 -29.59
C TYR A 60 15.47 -22.54 -28.76
N ALA A 61 14.61 -23.50 -29.13
CA ALA A 61 14.51 -24.78 -28.45
C ALA A 61 15.84 -25.56 -28.51
N THR A 62 16.55 -25.48 -29.65
CA THR A 62 17.84 -26.15 -29.85
C THR A 62 18.94 -25.53 -28.97
N VAL A 63 18.99 -24.20 -28.89
CA VAL A 63 19.93 -23.48 -28.00
C VAL A 63 19.67 -23.83 -26.53
N MET A 64 18.40 -23.95 -26.12
CA MET A 64 18.03 -24.34 -24.77
C MET A 64 18.38 -25.79 -24.45
N ASP A 65 18.24 -26.70 -25.41
CA ASP A 65 18.57 -28.12 -25.25
C ASP A 65 20.08 -28.34 -25.06
N GLN A 66 20.91 -27.54 -25.75
CA GLN A 66 22.37 -27.57 -25.64
C GLN A 66 22.92 -26.99 -24.32
N LYS A 67 22.07 -26.37 -23.50
CA LYS A 67 22.45 -25.82 -22.20
C LYS A 67 22.72 -26.96 -21.21
N LYS A 68 24.01 -27.23 -20.92
CA LYS A 68 24.41 -28.21 -19.89
C LYS A 68 24.03 -27.72 -18.50
N ASP A 69 23.23 -28.49 -17.78
CA ASP A 69 22.87 -28.24 -16.39
C ASP A 69 24.11 -28.41 -15.50
N ARG A 70 24.52 -27.34 -14.81
CA ARG A 70 25.52 -27.39 -13.73
C ARG A 70 24.89 -27.01 -12.40
N PHE A 71 23.74 -27.59 -12.07
CA PHE A 71 23.13 -27.34 -10.75
C PHE A 71 22.57 -28.62 -10.16
N GLY A 72 23.10 -29.03 -9.00
CA GLY A 72 22.52 -30.06 -8.15
C GLY A 72 23.29 -31.39 -7.99
N GLN A 73 24.52 -31.55 -8.49
CA GLN A 73 25.35 -32.71 -8.12
C GLN A 73 26.20 -32.41 -6.89
N GLU A 74 26.24 -33.34 -5.94
CA GLU A 74 27.19 -33.33 -4.82
C GLU A 74 28.62 -33.38 -5.34
N LEU A 75 29.56 -32.65 -4.71
CA LEU A 75 30.97 -32.70 -5.09
C LEU A 75 31.50 -34.14 -4.94
N SER A 76 32.25 -34.62 -5.94
CA SER A 76 32.91 -35.91 -5.85
C SER A 76 33.93 -35.93 -4.70
N ALA A 77 34.20 -37.11 -4.14
CA ALA A 77 35.15 -37.26 -3.03
C ALA A 77 36.59 -36.85 -3.40
N GLU A 78 36.91 -36.80 -4.70
CA GLU A 78 38.19 -36.32 -5.21
C GLU A 78 38.25 -34.80 -5.24
N ASP A 79 37.15 -34.13 -5.63
CA ASP A 79 37.05 -32.66 -5.66
C ASP A 79 37.04 -32.05 -4.25
N GLN A 80 36.49 -32.77 -3.26
CA GLN A 80 36.51 -32.34 -1.86
C GLN A 80 37.91 -32.31 -1.23
N LYS A 81 38.85 -33.10 -1.77
CA LYS A 81 40.25 -33.11 -1.32
C LYS A 81 41.06 -31.92 -1.85
N LEU A 82 40.64 -31.31 -2.96
CA LEU A 82 41.27 -30.14 -3.58
C LEU A 82 40.92 -28.81 -2.90
N LEU A 83 39.94 -28.79 -1.99
CA LEU A 83 39.51 -27.58 -1.28
C LEU A 83 40.39 -27.29 -0.06
N ASP A 84 40.86 -26.04 0.04
CA ASP A 84 41.58 -25.53 1.22
C ASP A 84 40.63 -25.35 2.43
N ASN A 85 41.19 -25.33 3.64
CA ASN A 85 40.43 -25.36 4.90
C ASN A 85 39.44 -24.18 5.02
N GLU A 86 39.81 -23.00 4.52
CA GLU A 86 38.94 -21.83 4.55
C GLU A 86 37.72 -21.99 3.59
N GLN A 87 37.93 -22.64 2.45
CA GLN A 87 36.88 -22.91 1.47
C GLN A 87 35.90 -23.99 1.97
N LYS A 88 36.40 -24.99 2.69
CA LYS A 88 35.58 -26.01 3.36
C LYS A 88 34.66 -25.40 4.43
N MET A 89 35.18 -24.47 5.23
CA MET A 89 34.39 -23.74 6.24
C MET A 89 33.28 -22.88 5.61
N LYS A 90 33.57 -22.20 4.49
CA LYS A 90 32.55 -21.43 3.74
C LYS A 90 31.47 -22.33 3.14
N LEU A 91 31.84 -23.50 2.63
CA LEU A 91 30.89 -24.48 2.10
C LEU A 91 29.98 -25.02 3.20
N GLN A 92 30.52 -25.35 4.38
CA GLN A 92 29.73 -25.78 5.54
C GLN A 92 28.77 -24.67 6.02
N SER A 93 29.25 -23.43 6.11
CA SER A 93 28.42 -22.26 6.44
C SER A 93 27.25 -22.08 5.48
N LEU A 94 27.50 -22.21 4.17
CA LEU A 94 26.45 -22.13 3.14
C LEU A 94 25.49 -23.32 3.21
N GLN A 95 25.98 -24.50 3.56
CA GLN A 95 25.16 -25.70 3.71
C GLN A 95 24.25 -25.61 4.95
N ASP A 96 24.73 -25.04 6.05
CA ASP A 96 23.95 -24.77 7.26
C ASP A 96 22.93 -23.65 7.04
N ALA A 97 23.30 -22.61 6.29
CA ALA A 97 22.36 -21.58 5.86
C ALA A 97 21.26 -22.16 4.95
N ALA A 98 21.63 -23.04 4.01
CA ALA A 98 20.69 -23.73 3.13
C ALA A 98 19.79 -24.71 3.91
N LYS A 99 20.30 -25.40 4.94
CA LYS A 99 19.48 -26.23 5.85
C LYS A 99 18.49 -25.39 6.64
N LYS A 100 18.91 -24.24 7.20
CA LYS A 100 17.99 -23.30 7.89
C LYS A 100 16.91 -22.78 6.96
N VAL A 101 17.26 -22.44 5.71
CA VAL A 101 16.29 -22.04 4.69
C VAL A 101 15.37 -23.20 4.33
N GLY A 102 15.90 -24.42 4.20
CA GLY A 102 15.13 -25.64 3.96
C GLY A 102 14.16 -25.98 5.09
N GLU A 103 14.56 -25.84 6.35
CA GLU A 103 13.69 -25.99 7.54
C GLU A 103 12.63 -24.89 7.59
N THR A 104 12.98 -23.65 7.24
CA THR A 104 12.02 -22.55 7.14
C THR A 104 11.00 -22.77 6.01
N ILE A 105 11.44 -23.33 4.88
CA ILE A 105 10.57 -23.70 3.75
C ILE A 105 9.71 -24.92 4.09
N LYS A 106 10.25 -25.92 4.79
CA LYS A 106 9.52 -27.11 5.25
C LYS A 106 8.45 -26.73 6.29
N CYS A 107 8.77 -25.83 7.21
CA CYS A 107 7.82 -25.26 8.17
C CYS A 107 6.75 -24.40 7.46
N LYS A 108 7.10 -23.66 6.41
CA LYS A 108 6.15 -22.94 5.54
C LYS A 108 5.31 -23.86 4.64
N LEU A 109 5.83 -25.01 4.22
CA LEU A 109 5.13 -26.03 3.41
C LEU A 109 4.16 -26.85 4.27
N GLU A 110 4.54 -27.22 5.49
CA GLU A 110 3.62 -27.81 6.49
C GLU A 110 2.52 -26.80 6.89
N SER A 111 2.86 -25.51 6.96
CA SER A 111 1.88 -24.43 7.10
C SER A 111 0.99 -24.28 5.85
N LEU A 112 1.52 -24.54 4.65
CA LEU A 112 0.78 -24.49 3.39
C LEU A 112 -0.16 -25.69 3.22
N ASP A 113 0.21 -26.88 3.66
CA ASP A 113 -0.65 -28.07 3.65
C ASP A 113 -1.78 -27.94 4.69
N ILE A 114 -1.53 -27.29 5.83
CA ILE A 114 -2.59 -26.84 6.76
C ILE A 114 -3.47 -25.77 6.10
N CYS A 115 -2.91 -24.86 5.29
CA CYS A 115 -3.68 -23.87 4.53
C CYS A 115 -4.49 -24.47 3.38
N ILE A 116 -4.00 -25.50 2.68
CA ILE A 116 -4.71 -26.17 1.57
C ILE A 116 -5.83 -27.08 2.13
N ALA A 117 -5.60 -27.73 3.28
CA ALA A 117 -6.64 -28.41 4.03
C ALA A 117 -7.71 -27.43 4.56
N ARG A 118 -7.33 -26.20 4.95
CA ARG A 118 -8.27 -25.12 5.28
C ARG A 118 -9.00 -24.56 4.05
N ILE A 119 -8.35 -24.43 2.89
CA ILE A 119 -9.00 -23.94 1.66
C ILE A 119 -10.09 -24.90 1.17
N SER A 120 -9.93 -26.21 1.39
CA SER A 120 -10.97 -27.20 1.06
C SER A 120 -12.14 -27.21 2.06
N VAL A 121 -11.98 -26.64 3.25
CA VAL A 121 -13.01 -26.51 4.30
C VAL A 121 -13.61 -25.09 4.38
N VAL A 122 -13.07 -24.11 3.66
CA VAL A 122 -13.50 -22.69 3.68
C VAL A 122 -14.45 -22.31 2.53
N THR A 123 -15.10 -23.29 1.86
CA THR A 123 -16.25 -22.98 0.99
C THR A 123 -17.54 -22.65 1.73
N HIS A 124 -17.53 -22.55 3.06
CA HIS A 124 -18.65 -22.03 3.86
C HIS A 124 -18.14 -21.25 5.10
N GLN A 125 -17.40 -20.16 4.88
CA GLN A 125 -17.41 -19.09 5.89
C GLN A 125 -18.72 -18.31 5.73
N PRO A 126 -19.48 -18.06 6.81
CA PRO A 126 -20.74 -17.35 6.68
C PRO A 126 -20.44 -15.93 6.17
N LYS A 127 -20.94 -15.64 4.96
CA LYS A 127 -21.18 -14.26 4.52
C LYS A 127 -21.91 -13.54 5.65
N MET A 128 -21.62 -12.25 5.84
CA MET A 128 -22.44 -11.41 6.72
C MET A 128 -23.92 -11.71 6.42
N ARG A 129 -24.61 -12.26 7.42
CA ARG A 129 -26.06 -12.28 7.47
C ARG A 129 -26.43 -11.75 8.83
N GLU A 130 -26.71 -10.46 8.81
CA GLU A 130 -27.57 -9.64 9.66
C GLU A 130 -26.88 -8.28 9.87
N ILE A 131 -27.37 -7.31 9.09
CA ILE A 131 -26.92 -5.92 8.90
C ILE A 131 -25.71 -5.81 7.94
N ASP A 132 -25.98 -6.05 6.65
CA ASP A 132 -25.05 -5.78 5.54
C ASP A 132 -24.78 -4.27 5.45
N TYR A 133 -23.62 -3.85 5.95
CA TYR A 133 -23.06 -2.56 5.57
C TYR A 133 -22.39 -2.77 4.21
N ASP A 134 -23.06 -2.30 3.17
CA ASP A 134 -22.54 -2.27 1.80
C ASP A 134 -21.39 -1.26 1.70
N LEU A 135 -20.23 -1.58 2.29
CA LEU A 135 -19.02 -0.76 2.21
C LEU A 135 -18.63 -0.50 0.75
N HIS A 136 -18.98 -1.42 -0.16
CA HIS A 136 -18.78 -1.28 -1.61
C HIS A 136 -19.49 -0.07 -2.22
N ARG A 137 -20.50 0.49 -1.54
CA ARG A 137 -21.26 1.68 -1.98
C ARG A 137 -20.72 2.98 -1.41
N ALA A 138 -19.66 2.95 -0.61
CA ALA A 138 -19.04 4.16 -0.10
C ALA A 138 -18.57 5.02 -1.28
N ARG A 139 -19.18 6.20 -1.48
CA ARG A 139 -18.83 7.09 -2.58
C ARG A 139 -17.57 7.85 -2.26
N THR A 140 -17.50 8.41 -1.06
CA THR A 140 -16.32 9.17 -0.59
C THR A 140 -15.61 8.39 0.50
N VAL A 141 -14.34 8.07 0.25
CA VAL A 141 -13.49 7.29 1.15
C VAL A 141 -12.30 8.13 1.58
N LEU A 142 -12.14 8.33 2.88
CA LEU A 142 -10.94 8.94 3.46
C LEU A 142 -9.97 7.85 3.90
N ILE A 143 -8.73 7.91 3.46
CA ILE A 143 -7.67 6.97 3.81
C ILE A 143 -6.57 7.72 4.54
N LYS A 144 -6.24 7.30 5.75
CA LYS A 144 -5.11 7.84 6.51
C LYS A 144 -3.93 6.87 6.49
N ILE A 145 -2.75 7.38 6.19
CA ILE A 145 -1.48 6.64 6.27
C ILE A 145 -0.66 7.23 7.41
N GLY A 146 -0.36 6.41 8.42
CA GLY A 146 0.46 6.82 9.56
C GLY A 146 1.96 6.85 9.25
N THR A 147 2.72 7.57 10.08
CA THR A 147 4.18 7.71 9.95
C THR A 147 4.90 6.35 9.88
N GLU A 148 4.47 5.36 10.66
CA GLU A 148 5.04 4.01 10.68
C GLU A 148 4.91 3.23 9.35
N ILE A 149 4.01 3.64 8.47
CA ILE A 149 3.83 3.03 7.13
C ILE A 149 4.67 3.77 6.08
N VAL A 150 4.87 5.07 6.28
CA VAL A 150 5.65 5.91 5.38
C VAL A 150 7.14 5.64 5.55
N HIS A 151 7.57 5.13 6.71
CA HIS A 151 8.98 4.87 7.01
C HIS A 151 9.33 3.38 7.10
N SER A 152 10.54 3.06 6.66
CA SER A 152 11.18 1.78 6.93
C SER A 152 11.79 1.78 8.34
N PRO A 153 12.07 0.61 8.94
CA PRO A 153 12.74 0.51 10.24
C PRO A 153 14.09 1.24 10.29
N GLU A 154 14.73 1.42 9.14
CA GLU A 154 16.01 2.13 8.97
C GLU A 154 15.85 3.66 8.86
N GLY A 155 14.63 4.19 9.02
CA GLY A 155 14.32 5.63 8.96
C GLY A 155 14.20 6.19 7.54
N LEU A 156 14.36 5.36 6.50
CA LEU A 156 14.15 5.73 5.10
C LEU A 156 12.67 5.71 4.75
N LEU A 157 12.32 6.21 3.55
CA LEU A 157 10.95 6.10 3.04
C LEU A 157 10.65 4.66 2.59
N ALA A 158 9.54 4.10 3.08
CA ALA A 158 9.05 2.78 2.70
C ALA A 158 8.32 2.84 1.34
N MET A 159 9.08 3.13 0.27
CA MET A 159 8.56 3.31 -1.09
C MET A 159 7.67 2.15 -1.57
N GLY A 160 8.00 0.90 -1.21
CA GLY A 160 7.19 -0.26 -1.55
C GLY A 160 5.82 -0.28 -0.88
N GLN A 161 5.71 0.17 0.37
CA GLN A 161 4.42 0.26 1.07
C GLN A 161 3.58 1.41 0.52
N ILE A 162 4.18 2.60 0.34
CA ILE A 162 3.49 3.76 -0.23
C ILE A 162 3.00 3.44 -1.65
N GLY A 163 3.84 2.82 -2.49
CA GLY A 163 3.47 2.40 -3.85
C GLY A 163 2.31 1.40 -3.85
N ASN A 164 2.33 0.39 -2.98
CA ASN A 164 1.23 -0.56 -2.85
C ASN A 164 -0.09 0.11 -2.41
N ILE A 165 -0.03 1.11 -1.53
CA ILE A 165 -1.23 1.86 -1.13
C ILE A 165 -1.73 2.73 -2.28
N VAL A 166 -0.84 3.42 -3.00
CA VAL A 166 -1.19 4.24 -4.16
C VAL A 166 -1.80 3.39 -5.28
N GLU A 167 -1.28 2.20 -5.54
CA GLU A 167 -1.86 1.25 -6.50
C GLU A 167 -3.31 0.89 -6.14
N GLN A 168 -3.56 0.62 -4.86
CA GLN A 168 -4.90 0.31 -4.37
C GLN A 168 -5.83 1.53 -4.43
N ILE A 169 -5.34 2.72 -4.08
CA ILE A 169 -6.09 3.97 -4.23
C ILE A 169 -6.46 4.20 -5.69
N ALA A 170 -5.51 3.99 -6.62
CA ALA A 170 -5.75 4.15 -8.04
C ALA A 170 -6.83 3.18 -8.54
N ALA A 171 -6.76 1.92 -8.12
CA ALA A 171 -7.78 0.92 -8.45
C ALA A 171 -9.17 1.30 -7.91
N LEU A 172 -9.26 1.92 -6.73
CA LEU A 172 -10.52 2.42 -6.18
C LEU A 172 -11.03 3.66 -6.90
N HIS A 173 -10.14 4.58 -7.24
CA HIS A 173 -10.48 5.77 -8.00
C HIS A 173 -11.05 5.40 -9.38
N MET A 174 -10.43 4.44 -10.07
CA MET A 174 -10.94 3.89 -11.33
C MET A 174 -12.31 3.20 -11.20
N ARG A 175 -12.67 2.72 -10.00
CA ARG A 175 -14.01 2.18 -9.70
C ARG A 175 -15.05 3.27 -9.40
N GLY A 176 -14.66 4.55 -9.46
CA GLY A 176 -15.56 5.68 -9.25
C GLY A 176 -15.68 6.14 -7.80
N HIS A 177 -14.78 5.70 -6.90
CA HIS A 177 -14.73 6.20 -5.54
C HIS A 177 -13.95 7.52 -5.47
N ASN A 178 -14.53 8.52 -4.80
CA ASN A 178 -13.85 9.77 -4.45
C ASN A 178 -12.91 9.50 -3.28
N ILE A 179 -11.59 9.62 -3.50
CA ILE A 179 -10.60 9.33 -2.48
C ILE A 179 -10.01 10.62 -1.90
N ILE A 180 -9.96 10.69 -0.58
CA ILE A 180 -9.23 11.70 0.17
C ILE A 180 -8.09 10.99 0.91
N LEU A 181 -6.86 11.45 0.72
CA LEU A 181 -5.68 10.88 1.36
C LEU A 181 -5.21 11.80 2.49
N VAL A 182 -5.06 11.28 3.71
CA VAL A 182 -4.39 11.97 4.82
C VAL A 182 -3.06 11.27 5.06
N SER A 183 -1.95 11.98 4.90
CA SER A 183 -0.61 11.40 5.05
C SER A 183 0.18 12.07 6.17
N SER A 184 0.90 11.27 6.93
CA SER A 184 1.98 11.73 7.81
C SER A 184 3.36 11.62 7.12
N GLY A 185 4.44 11.98 7.82
CA GLY A 185 5.83 11.72 7.39
C GLY A 185 6.66 12.92 6.92
N SER A 186 6.07 14.13 6.85
CA SER A 186 6.76 15.37 6.46
C SER A 186 7.99 15.66 7.33
N VAL A 187 7.85 15.59 8.66
CA VAL A 187 8.94 15.84 9.61
C VAL A 187 10.13 14.90 9.39
N SER A 188 9.87 13.61 9.19
CA SER A 188 10.93 12.62 9.03
C SER A 188 11.70 12.80 7.71
N ILE A 189 11.00 13.07 6.60
CA ILE A 189 11.64 13.45 5.33
C ILE A 189 12.47 14.71 5.54
N GLY A 190 11.92 15.69 6.27
CA GLY A 190 12.60 16.92 6.63
C GLY A 190 13.89 16.72 7.41
N LYS A 191 13.89 15.83 8.40
CA LYS A 191 15.09 15.47 9.16
C LYS A 191 16.19 14.95 8.24
N MET A 192 15.85 14.09 7.29
CA MET A 192 16.83 13.60 6.29
C MET A 192 17.36 14.73 5.40
N VAL A 193 16.48 15.61 4.92
CA VAL A 193 16.86 16.76 4.06
C VAL A 193 17.78 17.73 4.81
N LEU A 194 17.40 18.12 6.03
CA LEU A 194 18.19 19.04 6.85
C LEU A 194 19.51 18.42 7.29
N HIS A 195 19.52 17.14 7.68
CA HIS A 195 20.74 16.44 8.04
C HIS A 195 21.70 16.35 6.85
N ARG A 196 21.20 15.99 5.66
CA ARG A 196 22.00 16.00 4.43
C ARG A 196 22.57 17.38 4.12
N GLN A 197 21.75 18.43 4.24
CA GLN A 197 22.20 19.79 4.00
C GLN A 197 23.24 20.23 5.03
N TYR A 198 23.05 19.86 6.31
CA TYR A 198 23.98 20.11 7.40
C TYR A 198 25.34 19.45 7.16
N LEU A 199 25.38 18.17 6.76
CA LEU A 199 26.60 17.47 6.40
C LEU A 199 27.31 18.10 5.20
N LEU A 200 26.56 18.52 4.17
CA LEU A 200 27.12 19.23 3.01
C LEU A 200 27.72 20.58 3.40
N SER A 201 27.04 21.37 4.23
CA SER A 201 27.60 22.62 4.78
C SER A 201 28.75 22.38 5.73
N GLY A 202 28.73 21.27 6.47
CA GLY A 202 29.77 20.83 7.38
C GLY A 202 31.08 20.56 6.64
N SER A 203 31.03 19.93 5.46
CA SER A 203 32.21 19.74 4.61
C SER A 203 32.86 21.07 4.16
N MET A 204 32.08 22.15 4.02
CA MET A 204 32.63 23.50 3.81
C MET A 204 33.13 24.13 5.11
N GLN A 205 32.44 23.94 6.23
CA GLN A 205 32.86 24.47 7.54
C GLN A 205 34.13 23.79 8.07
N SER A 206 34.32 22.49 7.84
CA SER A 206 35.55 21.77 8.19
C SER A 206 36.77 22.29 7.42
N HIS A 207 36.60 22.73 6.16
CA HIS A 207 37.66 23.44 5.41
C HIS A 207 37.95 24.84 5.96
N LEU A 208 37.02 25.44 6.71
CA LEU A 208 37.15 26.75 7.37
C LEU A 208 37.44 26.63 8.88
N GLY A 209 37.73 25.43 9.40
CA GLY A 209 38.11 25.21 10.81
C GLY A 209 36.93 25.03 11.80
N GLY A 210 35.70 24.85 11.33
CA GLY A 210 34.54 24.55 12.17
C GLY A 210 34.37 23.05 12.48
N GLN A 211 33.87 22.73 13.68
CA GLN A 211 33.47 21.36 14.05
C GLN A 211 32.03 21.08 13.60
N VAL A 212 31.81 19.90 13.05
CA VAL A 212 30.48 19.38 12.68
C VAL A 212 30.03 18.47 13.83
N ASP A 213 28.87 18.77 14.41
CA ASP A 213 28.27 17.95 15.45
C ASP A 213 27.36 16.90 14.79
N ASP A 214 27.71 15.62 14.94
CA ASP A 214 26.93 14.50 14.38
C ASP A 214 25.51 14.43 14.97
N ASN A 215 25.26 15.09 16.12
CA ASN A 215 23.98 15.11 16.83
C ASN A 215 23.21 16.44 16.71
N ALA A 216 23.31 17.12 15.56
CA ALA A 216 22.54 18.34 15.31
C ALA A 216 21.03 18.11 15.52
N GLN A 217 20.46 18.75 16.55
CA GLN A 217 19.01 18.79 16.77
C GLN A 217 18.39 19.81 15.82
N PHE A 218 17.51 19.35 14.94
CA PHE A 218 16.75 20.22 14.05
C PHE A 218 15.38 20.54 14.65
N ASP A 219 14.94 21.78 14.49
CA ASP A 219 13.57 22.18 14.82
C ASP A 219 12.58 21.36 13.97
N GLU A 220 11.62 20.71 14.63
CA GLU A 220 10.64 19.84 13.97
C GLU A 220 9.77 20.62 12.97
N LYS A 221 9.52 21.91 13.22
CA LYS A 221 8.78 22.75 12.28
C LYS A 221 9.58 23.02 11.01
N ALA A 222 10.88 23.25 11.16
CA ALA A 222 11.78 23.39 10.03
C ALA A 222 11.89 22.07 9.24
N CYS A 223 11.93 20.93 9.94
CA CYS A 223 11.86 19.62 9.30
C CYS A 223 10.55 19.46 8.51
N ALA A 224 9.38 19.70 9.14
CA ALA A 224 8.10 19.58 8.46
C ALA A 224 8.05 20.42 7.18
N ALA A 225 8.49 21.69 7.26
CA ALA A 225 8.56 22.58 6.10
C ALA A 225 9.47 22.05 4.98
N ALA A 226 10.67 21.56 5.34
CA ALA A 226 11.64 21.02 4.39
C ALA A 226 11.15 19.70 3.74
N GLY A 227 10.42 18.87 4.50
CA GLY A 227 9.96 17.56 4.01
C GLY A 227 8.61 17.57 3.32
N GLN A 228 7.75 18.56 3.57
CA GLN A 228 6.40 18.61 3.01
C GLN A 228 6.38 18.66 1.47
N SER A 229 7.30 19.42 0.86
CA SER A 229 7.44 19.47 -0.61
C SER A 229 7.92 18.14 -1.19
N GLY A 230 8.79 17.42 -0.47
CA GLY A 230 9.27 16.10 -0.83
C GLY A 230 8.15 15.05 -0.77
N LEU A 231 7.36 15.06 0.30
CA LEU A 231 6.20 14.17 0.46
C LEU A 231 5.17 14.38 -0.66
N GLN A 232 4.87 15.64 -0.97
CA GLN A 232 3.93 15.97 -2.04
C GLN A 232 4.44 15.54 -3.41
N SER A 233 5.68 15.85 -3.74
CA SER A 233 6.32 15.43 -5.00
C SER A 233 6.32 13.91 -5.17
N LEU A 234 6.50 13.16 -4.07
CA LEU A 234 6.45 11.70 -4.07
C LEU A 234 5.06 11.19 -4.45
N TYR A 235 3.99 11.72 -3.83
CA TYR A 235 2.64 11.32 -4.19
C TYR A 235 2.27 11.71 -5.62
N GLU A 236 2.66 12.90 -6.07
CA GLU A 236 2.47 13.34 -7.46
C GLU A 236 3.13 12.38 -8.46
N MET A 237 4.40 12.00 -8.20
CA MET A 237 5.11 11.03 -9.04
C MET A 237 4.39 9.67 -9.10
N LEU A 238 3.94 9.16 -7.96
CA LEU A 238 3.29 7.84 -7.87
C LEU A 238 1.90 7.85 -8.51
N PHE A 239 1.07 8.87 -8.25
CA PHE A 239 -0.25 8.98 -8.87
C PHE A 239 -0.17 9.24 -10.38
N ALA A 240 0.85 9.97 -10.85
CA ALA A 240 1.08 10.20 -12.27
C ALA A 240 1.33 8.90 -13.05
N GLN A 241 1.88 7.85 -12.43
CA GLN A 241 2.03 6.52 -13.06
C GLN A 241 0.68 5.88 -13.43
N TYR A 242 -0.39 6.28 -12.75
CA TYR A 242 -1.76 5.82 -12.98
C TYR A 242 -2.63 6.86 -13.71
N HIS A 243 -2.01 7.92 -14.26
CA HIS A 243 -2.70 9.06 -14.87
C HIS A 243 -3.69 9.77 -13.92
N LEU A 244 -3.42 9.72 -12.62
CA LEU A 244 -4.21 10.40 -11.60
C LEU A 244 -3.50 11.67 -11.17
N ALA A 245 -4.28 12.75 -11.01
CA ALA A 245 -3.81 13.99 -10.44
C ALA A 245 -4.10 14.01 -8.93
N CYS A 246 -3.16 14.55 -8.16
CA CYS A 246 -3.37 14.84 -6.75
C CYS A 246 -3.08 16.31 -6.46
N SER A 247 -3.59 16.81 -5.33
CA SER A 247 -3.38 18.20 -4.91
C SER A 247 -3.06 18.28 -3.43
N GLN A 248 -2.13 19.17 -3.07
CA GLN A 248 -1.80 19.42 -1.69
C GLN A 248 -2.89 20.23 -0.98
N VAL A 249 -3.28 19.78 0.21
CA VAL A 249 -4.13 20.54 1.14
C VAL A 249 -3.46 20.55 2.51
N LEU A 250 -3.17 21.73 3.04
CA LEU A 250 -2.63 21.91 4.37
C LEU A 250 -3.71 22.50 5.28
N ALA A 251 -3.91 21.90 6.44
CA ALA A 251 -4.89 22.39 7.41
C ALA A 251 -4.37 22.23 8.85
N SER A 252 -4.92 23.03 9.75
CA SER A 252 -4.67 22.98 11.18
C SER A 252 -6.00 22.92 11.92
N ASP A 253 -6.00 22.51 13.20
CA ASP A 253 -7.22 22.50 14.03
C ASP A 253 -7.90 23.89 14.12
N ALA A 254 -7.10 24.96 14.07
CA ALA A 254 -7.64 26.32 14.13
C ALA A 254 -8.53 26.64 12.91
N ASP A 255 -8.23 26.06 11.75
CA ASP A 255 -8.96 26.31 10.50
C ASP A 255 -10.38 25.74 10.54
N PHE A 256 -10.62 24.72 11.36
CA PHE A 256 -11.94 24.12 11.57
C PHE A 256 -12.80 24.89 12.58
N ARG A 257 -12.19 25.72 13.43
CA ARG A 257 -12.91 26.50 14.45
C ARG A 257 -13.55 27.75 13.86
N GLU A 258 -12.97 28.31 12.80
CA GLU A 258 -13.50 29.48 12.13
C GLU A 258 -14.51 29.09 11.03
N PRO A 259 -15.80 29.45 11.13
CA PRO A 259 -16.83 28.97 10.21
C PRO A 259 -16.56 29.31 8.74
N GLN A 260 -15.97 30.47 8.48
CA GLN A 260 -15.70 30.96 7.13
C GLN A 260 -14.53 30.21 6.48
N VAL A 261 -13.43 30.02 7.22
CA VAL A 261 -12.27 29.22 6.77
C VAL A 261 -12.69 27.78 6.51
N ARG A 262 -13.44 27.20 7.45
CA ARG A 262 -14.02 25.86 7.30
C ARG A 262 -14.88 25.71 6.05
N SER A 263 -15.78 26.68 5.78
CA SER A 263 -16.61 26.66 4.57
C SER A 263 -15.77 26.74 3.29
N ASN A 264 -14.70 27.53 3.30
CA ASN A 264 -13.77 27.62 2.17
C ASN A 264 -13.03 26.30 1.94
N LEU A 265 -12.50 25.68 3.00
CA LEU A 265 -11.85 24.37 2.94
C LEU A 265 -12.79 23.31 2.34
N GLN A 266 -14.02 23.24 2.85
CA GLN A 266 -15.05 22.33 2.31
C GLN A 266 -15.33 22.56 0.84
N ARG A 267 -15.49 23.82 0.41
CA ARG A 267 -15.76 24.16 -1.00
C ARG A 267 -14.59 23.78 -1.90
N THR A 268 -13.37 24.06 -1.48
CA THR A 268 -12.15 23.74 -2.24
C THR A 268 -11.96 22.24 -2.40
N VAL A 269 -12.06 21.48 -1.30
CA VAL A 269 -11.91 20.01 -1.34
C VAL A 269 -12.99 19.37 -2.21
N ARG A 270 -14.25 19.82 -2.12
CA ARG A 270 -15.32 19.32 -3.00
C ARG A 270 -15.05 19.63 -4.46
N ALA A 271 -14.60 20.85 -4.79
CA ALA A 271 -14.26 21.22 -6.16
C ALA A 271 -13.12 20.36 -6.74
N LEU A 272 -12.14 19.98 -5.93
CA LEU A 272 -11.07 19.06 -6.33
C LEU A 272 -11.62 17.66 -6.63
N LEU A 273 -12.47 17.14 -5.74
CA LEU A 273 -13.11 15.83 -5.91
C LEU A 273 -14.04 15.80 -7.13
N ASP A 274 -14.75 16.89 -7.42
CA ASP A 274 -15.66 16.99 -8.58
C ASP A 274 -14.93 16.85 -9.93
N VAL A 275 -13.64 17.21 -9.98
CA VAL A 275 -12.78 17.08 -11.17
C VAL A 275 -11.98 15.76 -11.16
N GLY A 276 -12.12 14.94 -10.10
CA GLY A 276 -11.38 13.68 -9.96
C GLY A 276 -9.93 13.86 -9.52
N ILE A 277 -9.60 14.98 -8.87
CA ILE A 277 -8.28 15.20 -8.25
C ILE A 277 -8.31 14.61 -6.84
N ILE A 278 -7.28 13.82 -6.49
CA ILE A 278 -7.13 13.22 -5.16
C ILE A 278 -6.50 14.24 -4.20
N PRO A 279 -7.22 14.75 -3.18
CA PRO A 279 -6.64 15.66 -2.21
C PRO A 279 -5.72 14.90 -1.27
N VAL A 280 -4.46 15.34 -1.16
CA VAL A 280 -3.47 14.85 -0.20
C VAL A 280 -3.37 15.88 0.93
N ILE A 281 -3.97 15.52 2.05
CA ILE A 281 -4.08 16.34 3.24
C ILE A 281 -2.92 16.03 4.18
N ASN A 282 -2.29 17.08 4.70
CA ASN A 282 -1.39 16.99 5.84
C ASN A 282 -1.62 18.18 6.78
N GLU A 283 -1.10 18.08 8.00
CA GLU A 283 -1.13 19.17 8.95
C GLU A 283 -0.17 20.30 8.54
N ASN A 284 -0.58 21.56 8.77
CA ASN A 284 0.30 22.70 8.60
C ASN A 284 1.16 22.94 9.86
N ASP A 285 2.18 22.10 10.04
CA ASP A 285 3.05 22.07 11.23
C ASP A 285 3.69 23.42 11.58
N ILE A 286 3.91 24.30 10.59
CA ILE A 286 4.56 25.62 10.78
C ILE A 286 3.68 26.53 11.66
N ILE A 287 2.41 26.67 11.27
CA ILE A 287 1.45 27.58 11.92
C ILE A 287 0.77 26.94 13.13
N THR A 288 0.80 25.60 13.21
CA THR A 288 0.21 24.88 14.33
C THR A 288 0.86 25.34 15.64
N ARG A 289 0.03 25.68 16.64
CA ARG A 289 0.47 26.17 17.97
C ARG A 289 1.07 25.07 18.85
N ARG A 290 1.45 23.92 18.28
CA ARG A 290 2.04 22.80 19.01
C ARG A 290 3.51 23.08 19.29
N THR A 291 3.92 22.68 20.49
CA THR A 291 5.32 22.44 20.84
C THR A 291 5.41 20.97 21.20
N THR A 292 6.17 20.19 20.45
CA THR A 292 6.45 18.78 20.76
C THR A 292 7.50 18.71 21.87
N PRO A 293 7.41 17.80 22.85
CA PRO A 293 6.35 16.82 23.10
C PRO A 293 5.27 17.34 24.06
N LEU A 294 4.00 17.07 23.75
CA LEU A 294 2.86 17.33 24.63
C LEU A 294 2.89 16.35 25.82
N ILE A 295 3.61 16.71 26.88
CA ILE A 295 3.42 16.15 28.22
C ILE A 295 2.54 17.15 28.96
N THR A 296 1.22 17.06 28.79
CA THR A 296 0.32 17.75 29.72
C THR A 296 -0.95 16.94 29.92
N GLU A 297 -1.23 16.68 31.19
CA GLU A 297 -2.05 15.60 31.74
C GLU A 297 -3.54 15.58 31.35
N ASN A 298 -4.04 16.44 30.45
CA ASN A 298 -5.48 16.55 30.17
C ASN A 298 -5.84 17.05 28.75
N LYS A 299 -4.95 16.97 27.76
CA LYS A 299 -5.31 17.28 26.36
C LYS A 299 -5.04 16.07 25.48
N ILE A 300 -6.13 15.55 24.90
CA ILE A 300 -6.12 14.51 23.86
C ILE A 300 -5.05 14.88 22.84
N ALA A 301 -4.07 13.99 22.65
CA ALA A 301 -3.00 14.17 21.68
C ALA A 301 -3.65 14.30 20.30
N TRP A 302 -3.59 15.50 19.73
CA TRP A 302 -4.09 15.75 18.39
C TRP A 302 -2.98 15.28 17.43
N ASP A 303 -3.19 14.16 16.74
CA ASP A 303 -2.33 13.63 15.68
C ASP A 303 -3.10 13.68 14.34
N ASN A 304 -2.45 13.33 13.24
CA ASN A 304 -3.07 13.12 11.92
C ASN A 304 -4.28 12.16 11.97
N ASP A 305 -4.36 11.26 12.96
CA ASP A 305 -5.54 10.45 13.23
C ASP A 305 -6.77 11.33 13.58
N SER A 306 -6.59 12.36 14.41
CA SER A 306 -7.65 13.31 14.76
C SER A 306 -7.96 14.29 13.62
N LEU A 307 -6.95 14.69 12.84
CA LEU A 307 -7.14 15.48 11.62
C LEU A 307 -7.98 14.70 10.60
N ALA A 308 -7.67 13.42 10.40
CA ALA A 308 -8.45 12.53 9.54
C ALA A 308 -9.90 12.42 10.01
N ALA A 309 -10.13 12.26 11.32
CA ALA A 309 -11.48 12.24 11.87
C ALA A 309 -12.24 13.57 11.65
N LEU A 310 -11.62 14.73 11.86
CA LEU A 310 -12.27 16.02 11.58
C LEU A 310 -12.57 16.19 10.10
N PHE A 311 -11.62 15.89 9.21
CA PHE A 311 -11.87 15.97 7.77
C PHE A 311 -12.97 15.02 7.32
N ALA A 312 -12.99 13.79 7.86
CA ALA A 312 -14.03 12.82 7.59
C ALA A 312 -15.42 13.36 7.95
N GLN A 313 -15.53 14.03 9.10
CA GLN A 313 -16.77 14.67 9.54
C GLN A 313 -17.18 15.84 8.64
N GLU A 314 -16.25 16.74 8.36
CA GLU A 314 -16.51 17.97 7.61
C GLU A 314 -16.83 17.73 6.14
N MET A 315 -16.27 16.65 5.57
CA MET A 315 -16.54 16.21 4.21
C MET A 315 -17.68 15.18 4.13
N MET A 316 -18.26 14.77 5.26
CA MET A 316 -19.32 13.75 5.35
C MET A 316 -18.95 12.48 4.58
N VAL A 317 -17.78 11.93 4.87
CA VAL A 317 -17.26 10.76 4.15
C VAL A 317 -18.04 9.50 4.55
N ASP A 318 -18.29 8.62 3.58
CA ASP A 318 -19.03 7.39 3.86
C ASP A 318 -18.17 6.38 4.64
N LEU A 319 -16.87 6.34 4.34
CA LEU A 319 -15.92 5.42 4.94
C LEU A 319 -14.61 6.13 5.28
N MET A 320 -14.16 5.99 6.53
CA MET A 320 -12.81 6.39 6.97
C MET A 320 -11.95 5.15 7.23
N VAL A 321 -10.80 5.03 6.57
CA VAL A 321 -9.85 3.93 6.79
C VAL A 321 -8.56 4.48 7.39
N LEU A 322 -8.21 4.03 8.60
CA LEU A 322 -6.92 4.28 9.22
C LEU A 322 -6.00 3.08 8.97
N LEU A 323 -5.02 3.26 8.10
CA LEU A 323 -3.98 2.25 7.89
C LEU A 323 -2.93 2.36 9.00
N THR A 324 -2.56 1.23 9.59
CA THR A 324 -1.53 1.11 10.63
C THR A 324 -0.60 -0.09 10.34
N ASP A 325 0.45 -0.24 11.13
CA ASP A 325 1.40 -1.37 11.08
C ASP A 325 0.88 -2.67 11.75
N VAL A 326 -0.14 -2.54 12.60
CA VAL A 326 -0.80 -3.64 13.34
C VAL A 326 -2.14 -4.06 12.70
N ASP A 327 -2.66 -5.26 13.03
CA ASP A 327 -3.86 -5.79 12.35
C ASP A 327 -5.15 -5.00 12.66
N GLY A 328 -5.18 -4.26 13.76
CA GLY A 328 -6.29 -3.39 14.18
C GLY A 328 -6.17 -3.02 15.65
N ILE A 329 -7.29 -2.80 16.33
CA ILE A 329 -7.32 -2.49 17.77
C ILE A 329 -7.43 -3.79 18.57
N TYR A 330 -6.56 -3.96 19.57
CA TYR A 330 -6.53 -5.16 20.42
C TYR A 330 -7.10 -4.87 21.81
N THR A 331 -7.87 -5.83 22.32
CA THR A 331 -8.28 -5.92 23.73
C THR A 331 -7.34 -6.80 24.54
N GLY A 332 -7.27 -6.53 25.84
CA GLY A 332 -6.69 -7.45 26.83
C GLY A 332 -5.24 -7.15 27.21
N THR A 333 -4.72 -7.92 28.17
CA THR A 333 -3.32 -7.86 28.60
C THR A 333 -2.42 -8.67 27.66
N THR A 334 -1.11 -8.50 27.77
CA THR A 334 -0.06 -9.05 26.88
C THR A 334 -0.25 -10.53 26.51
N ASN A 335 -0.81 -11.34 27.40
CA ASN A 335 -0.96 -12.79 27.23
C ASN A 335 -2.31 -13.23 26.64
N ASP A 336 -3.32 -12.36 26.53
CA ASP A 336 -4.65 -12.68 25.96
C ASP A 336 -5.14 -11.57 25.02
N ARG A 337 -4.25 -11.11 24.12
CA ARG A 337 -4.57 -10.08 23.14
C ARG A 337 -5.54 -10.61 22.09
N LYS A 338 -6.74 -10.05 22.05
CA LYS A 338 -7.77 -10.37 21.04
C LYS A 338 -8.05 -9.16 20.17
N LEU A 339 -8.06 -9.37 18.85
CA LEU A 339 -8.41 -8.33 17.88
C LEU A 339 -9.90 -8.01 18.00
N ILE A 340 -10.23 -6.73 18.12
CA ILE A 340 -11.61 -6.25 18.04
C ILE A 340 -12.01 -6.31 16.57
N LEU A 341 -12.97 -7.16 16.23
CA LEU A 341 -13.48 -7.23 14.86
C LEU A 341 -14.52 -6.14 14.58
N ARG A 342 -15.32 -5.81 15.60
CA ARG A 342 -16.36 -4.80 15.51
C ARG A 342 -16.45 -4.05 16.83
N PHE A 343 -16.57 -2.73 16.73
CA PHE A 343 -16.84 -1.84 17.84
C PHE A 343 -18.22 -1.21 17.67
N GLN A 344 -19.07 -1.32 18.69
CA GLN A 344 -20.37 -0.65 18.74
C GLN A 344 -20.42 0.37 19.89
N ARG A 345 -21.29 1.37 19.73
CA ARG A 345 -21.50 2.40 20.74
C ARG A 345 -21.98 1.77 22.06
N GLY A 346 -21.18 1.94 23.12
CA GLY A 346 -21.47 1.40 24.46
C GLY A 346 -20.54 0.27 24.89
N ASP A 347 -19.68 -0.24 24.01
CA ASP A 347 -18.71 -1.27 24.36
C ASP A 347 -17.64 -0.72 25.33
N LYS A 348 -17.64 -1.20 26.58
CA LYS A 348 -16.57 -0.93 27.56
C LYS A 348 -15.39 -1.88 27.30
N GLN A 349 -14.51 -1.54 26.36
CA GLN A 349 -13.35 -2.38 26.05
C GLN A 349 -12.06 -1.80 26.65
N ILE A 350 -11.27 -2.66 27.30
CA ILE A 350 -9.95 -2.31 27.86
C ILE A 350 -8.91 -2.45 26.75
N ILE A 351 -8.32 -1.33 26.34
CA ILE A 351 -7.29 -1.27 25.29
C ILE A 351 -5.99 -1.89 25.79
N ALA A 352 -5.33 -2.69 24.96
CA ALA A 352 -4.07 -3.33 25.31
C ALA A 352 -2.91 -2.29 25.43
N PRO A 353 -2.12 -2.31 26.52
CA PRO A 353 -1.10 -1.27 26.78
C PRO A 353 0.22 -1.42 26.00
N GLU A 354 0.50 -2.58 25.39
CA GLU A 354 1.84 -2.89 24.84
C GLU A 354 1.83 -3.14 23.32
N SER A 355 1.12 -2.30 22.55
CA SER A 355 1.26 -2.31 21.10
C SER A 355 2.59 -1.67 20.67
N ARG A 356 3.09 -1.99 19.46
CA ARG A 356 4.30 -1.35 18.90
C ARG A 356 4.16 0.17 18.77
N VAL A 357 2.94 0.67 18.65
CA VAL A 357 2.56 2.09 18.60
C VAL A 357 2.39 2.70 20.02
N GLY A 358 2.55 1.90 21.08
CA GLY A 358 2.26 2.25 22.47
C GLY A 358 0.77 2.31 22.80
N THR A 359 0.41 2.43 24.09
CA THR A 359 -0.98 2.61 24.54
C THR A 359 -1.60 3.86 23.93
N ILE A 360 -0.84 4.95 23.87
CA ILE A 360 -1.31 6.28 23.47
C ILE A 360 -1.75 6.27 22.00
N GLY A 361 -0.94 5.72 21.10
CA GLY A 361 -1.28 5.69 19.67
C GLY A 361 -2.46 4.78 19.30
N GLN A 362 -2.77 3.75 20.12
CA GLN A 362 -3.99 2.95 19.96
C GLN A 362 -5.22 3.65 20.53
N ILE A 363 -5.07 4.33 21.67
CA ILE A 363 -6.10 5.17 22.27
C ILE A 363 -6.53 6.28 21.30
N ASP A 364 -5.57 6.95 20.66
CA ASP A 364 -5.85 8.04 19.73
C ASP A 364 -6.59 7.56 18.47
N LYS A 365 -6.22 6.39 17.91
CA LYS A 365 -6.94 5.76 16.79
C LYS A 365 -8.36 5.39 17.18
N LEU A 366 -8.53 4.78 18.36
CA LEU A 366 -9.84 4.43 18.89
C LEU A 366 -10.71 5.67 19.03
N HIS A 367 -10.22 6.71 19.71
CA HIS A 367 -10.98 7.94 19.91
C HIS A 367 -11.29 8.66 18.60
N SER A 368 -10.38 8.64 17.62
CA SER A 368 -10.59 9.23 16.31
C SER A 368 -11.68 8.51 15.54
N CYS A 369 -11.68 7.17 15.52
CA CYS A 369 -12.74 6.36 14.91
C CYS A 369 -14.09 6.54 15.61
N ILE A 370 -14.12 6.51 16.94
CA ILE A 370 -15.34 6.75 17.72
C ILE A 370 -15.89 8.14 17.43
N ARG A 371 -15.05 9.18 17.50
CA ARG A 371 -15.44 10.57 17.23
C ARG A 371 -16.00 10.71 15.81
N ALA A 372 -15.33 10.15 14.81
CA ALA A 372 -15.79 10.19 13.43
C ALA A 372 -17.19 9.60 13.30
N VAL A 373 -17.39 8.38 13.80
CA VAL A 373 -18.67 7.65 13.70
C VAL A 373 -19.78 8.28 14.56
N ASP A 374 -19.47 8.73 15.77
CA ASP A 374 -20.43 9.36 16.70
C ASP A 374 -20.96 10.71 16.20
N SER A 375 -20.26 11.36 15.26
CA SER A 375 -20.77 12.57 14.63
C SER A 375 -22.01 12.36 13.78
N GLY A 376 -22.29 11.12 13.36
CA GLY A 376 -23.32 10.79 12.37
C GLY A 376 -22.97 11.19 10.93
N ALA A 377 -21.91 11.98 10.73
CA ALA A 377 -21.45 12.39 9.39
C ALA A 377 -20.61 11.30 8.70
N VAL A 378 -19.98 10.42 9.49
CA VAL A 378 -19.17 9.30 8.99
C VAL A 378 -19.91 8.00 9.26
N ARG A 379 -20.26 7.24 8.21
CA ARG A 379 -21.10 6.05 8.36
C ARG A 379 -20.34 4.86 8.94
N ALA A 380 -19.10 4.68 8.51
CA ALA A 380 -18.21 3.63 9.03
C ALA A 380 -16.75 4.10 9.10
N ALA A 381 -16.01 3.54 10.05
CA ALA A 381 -14.56 3.65 10.09
C ALA A 381 -13.89 2.28 10.25
N VAL A 382 -12.70 2.10 9.70
CA VAL A 382 -11.95 0.84 9.77
C VAL A 382 -10.51 1.13 10.16
N VAL A 383 -9.99 0.39 11.14
CA VAL A 383 -8.55 0.37 11.45
C VAL A 383 -7.99 -0.96 10.95
N ALA A 384 -7.02 -0.90 10.04
CA ALA A 384 -6.49 -2.10 9.40
C ALA A 384 -4.98 -1.97 9.12
N LYS A 385 -4.33 -3.12 8.97
CA LYS A 385 -2.92 -3.18 8.61
C LYS A 385 -2.67 -2.74 7.17
N ALA A 386 -1.60 -1.99 6.93
CA ALA A 386 -1.10 -1.71 5.60
C ALA A 386 -0.55 -2.98 4.94
N GLU A 387 -1.39 -3.69 4.18
CA GLU A 387 -1.02 -4.88 3.41
C GLU A 387 -1.53 -4.82 1.97
N GLN A 388 -1.10 -5.78 1.15
CA GLN A 388 -1.48 -5.83 -0.26
C GLN A 388 -2.98 -6.09 -0.41
N GLY A 389 -3.65 -5.23 -1.18
CA GLY A 389 -5.08 -5.33 -1.45
C GLY A 389 -6.01 -5.05 -0.26
N VAL A 390 -5.49 -4.57 0.87
CA VAL A 390 -6.29 -4.28 2.08
C VAL A 390 -7.48 -3.36 1.80
N LEU A 391 -7.29 -2.27 1.04
CA LEU A 391 -8.33 -1.30 0.74
C LEU A 391 -9.43 -1.91 -0.12
N LEU A 392 -9.04 -2.71 -1.12
CA LEU A 392 -9.97 -3.44 -1.99
C LEU A 392 -10.80 -4.44 -1.18
N ARG A 393 -10.17 -5.16 -0.25
CA ARG A 393 -10.83 -6.15 0.62
C ARG A 393 -11.82 -5.49 1.58
N ILE A 394 -11.45 -4.35 2.18
CA ILE A 394 -12.33 -3.55 3.05
C ILE A 394 -13.58 -3.10 2.27
N LEU A 395 -13.40 -2.53 1.07
CA LEU A 395 -14.52 -2.08 0.24
C LEU A 395 -15.36 -3.24 -0.31
N ASN A 396 -14.77 -4.42 -0.51
CA ASN A 396 -15.53 -5.64 -0.85
C ASN A 396 -16.31 -6.23 0.35
N GLY A 397 -16.20 -5.65 1.54
CA GLY A 397 -16.88 -6.12 2.75
C GLY A 397 -16.21 -7.32 3.43
N GLU A 398 -14.93 -7.60 3.13
CA GLU A 398 -14.18 -8.63 3.85
C GLU A 398 -13.89 -8.21 5.29
N ARG A 399 -13.76 -9.21 6.18
CA ARG A 399 -13.42 -8.98 7.60
C ARG A 399 -11.94 -8.65 7.73
N VAL A 400 -11.62 -7.36 7.68
CA VAL A 400 -10.26 -6.84 7.81
C VAL A 400 -10.20 -5.83 8.95
N GLY A 401 -9.32 -6.11 9.92
CA GLY A 401 -9.09 -5.24 11.06
C GLY A 401 -10.31 -5.01 11.95
N THR A 402 -10.44 -3.78 12.45
CA THR A 402 -11.51 -3.36 13.37
C THR A 402 -12.49 -2.42 12.69
N LEU A 403 -13.75 -2.85 12.58
CA LEU A 403 -14.84 -2.05 12.01
C LEU A 403 -15.61 -1.28 13.09
N PHE A 404 -15.77 0.02 12.87
CA PHE A 404 -16.58 0.96 13.65
C PHE A 404 -17.78 1.37 12.81
N VAL A 405 -18.98 1.29 13.36
CA VAL A 405 -20.21 1.62 12.63
C VAL A 405 -21.16 2.44 13.48
N ALA A 406 -21.80 3.44 12.86
CA ALA A 406 -22.90 4.17 13.45
C ALA A 406 -24.15 3.28 13.41
N ASN A 407 -25.00 3.35 14.42
CA ASN A 407 -26.18 2.50 14.53
C ASN A 407 -27.11 2.65 13.31
N GLY A 408 -27.24 1.58 12.51
CA GLY A 408 -28.45 1.28 11.72
C GLY A 408 -28.62 1.91 10.33
N GLU A 409 -27.75 2.80 9.85
CA GLU A 409 -27.92 3.42 8.53
C GLU A 409 -27.13 2.72 7.41
N ARG A 410 -27.75 2.57 6.23
CA ARG A 410 -27.11 1.98 5.04
C ARG A 410 -25.97 2.88 4.55
N ILE A 411 -24.89 2.29 4.04
CA ILE A 411 -23.76 3.01 3.45
C ILE A 411 -24.03 3.21 1.94
N GLY A 412 -24.08 4.47 1.50
CA GLY A 412 -24.19 4.88 0.10
C GLY A 412 -25.60 4.89 -0.52
N ASP A 413 -25.77 5.74 -1.54
CA ASP A 413 -26.97 5.81 -2.40
C ASP A 413 -26.75 4.94 -3.66
N ALA A 414 -27.77 4.18 -4.05
CA ALA A 414 -27.70 3.12 -5.08
C ALA A 414 -27.45 3.59 -6.53
N GLU A 415 -27.12 4.87 -6.75
CA GLU A 415 -26.97 5.46 -8.10
C GLU A 415 -25.52 5.81 -8.48
N ALA A 416 -24.52 5.45 -7.67
CA ALA A 416 -23.11 5.80 -7.90
C ALA A 416 -22.55 5.37 -9.27
N GLU A 417 -23.04 4.27 -9.85
CA GLU A 417 -22.67 3.83 -11.21
C GLU A 417 -23.16 4.79 -12.32
N LYS A 418 -24.25 5.53 -12.09
CA LYS A 418 -24.88 6.39 -13.12
C LYS A 418 -24.30 7.81 -13.19
N GLN A 419 -23.58 8.25 -12.16
CA GLN A 419 -22.95 9.58 -12.10
C GLN A 419 -21.43 9.53 -12.30
N HIS A 420 -20.90 8.39 -12.76
CA HIS A 420 -19.48 8.18 -13.00
C HIS A 420 -18.94 9.19 -14.01
N ILE A 421 -17.95 9.98 -13.59
CA ILE A 421 -17.06 10.73 -14.47
C ILE A 421 -15.79 9.89 -14.56
N ASP A 422 -15.62 9.20 -15.69
CA ASP A 422 -14.37 8.48 -15.96
C ASP A 422 -13.23 9.52 -16.02
N PRO A 423 -12.17 9.41 -15.19
CA PRO A 423 -11.07 10.38 -15.16
C PRO A 423 -10.39 10.52 -16.53
N LEU A 424 -10.37 9.45 -17.32
CA LEU A 424 -9.83 9.43 -18.69
C LEU A 424 -10.71 10.19 -19.69
N TYR A 425 -11.98 10.47 -19.33
CA TYR A 425 -12.96 11.18 -20.15
C TYR A 425 -13.55 12.43 -19.46
N SER A 426 -12.92 12.93 -18.40
CA SER A 426 -13.32 14.16 -17.68
C SER A 426 -13.43 15.41 -18.56
N GLY A 427 -12.93 15.37 -19.80
CA GLY A 427 -13.13 16.39 -20.84
C GLY A 427 -14.49 16.38 -21.56
N ILE A 428 -15.38 15.41 -21.32
CA ILE A 428 -16.69 15.32 -22.01
C ILE A 428 -17.82 15.03 -21.01
N ALA A 429 -18.00 15.89 -20.02
CA ALA A 429 -19.28 15.95 -19.33
C ALA A 429 -20.34 16.54 -20.29
N PRO A 430 -21.57 15.99 -20.38
CA PRO A 430 -22.66 16.64 -21.10
C PRO A 430 -23.22 17.76 -20.23
N ARG A 431 -22.50 18.89 -20.15
CA ARG A 431 -23.02 20.15 -19.60
C ARG A 431 -22.86 21.24 -20.64
N ASP A 432 -24.01 21.73 -21.10
CA ASP A 432 -24.27 22.96 -21.86
C ASP A 432 -23.14 23.52 -22.73
N ARG A 433 -23.26 23.29 -24.05
CA ARG A 433 -22.49 23.89 -25.15
C ARG A 433 -22.58 25.42 -25.28
N ARG A 434 -22.89 26.18 -24.23
CA ARG A 434 -23.07 27.65 -24.34
C ARG A 434 -22.07 28.51 -23.61
N THR A 435 -21.10 27.94 -22.89
CA THR A 435 -20.13 28.77 -22.15
C THR A 435 -18.74 28.15 -22.10
N ILE A 436 -18.14 27.90 -23.26
CA ILE A 436 -16.68 27.77 -23.33
C ILE A 436 -16.13 29.12 -23.80
N SER A 437 -15.90 29.98 -22.82
CA SER A 437 -15.05 31.15 -22.95
C SER A 437 -13.60 30.67 -22.93
N LYS A 438 -12.81 31.22 -23.85
CA LYS A 438 -11.38 31.01 -24.07
C LYS A 438 -10.58 30.86 -22.78
N LEU A 439 -9.83 29.76 -22.67
CA LEU A 439 -8.49 29.69 -22.14
C LEU A 439 -7.74 28.60 -22.89
#